data_AF-A0A7S1Z4D7-F1
#
_entry.id   AF-A0A7S1Z4D7-F1
#
_cell.length_a   1.000
_cell.length_b   1.000
_cell.length_c   1.000
_cell.angle_alpha   90.00
_cell.angle_beta   90.00
_cell.angle_gamma   90.00
#
_symmetry.space_group_name_H-M   'P 1'
#
loop_
_entity.id
_entity.type
_entity.pdbx_description
1 polymer ?
#
loop_
_entity_poly.entity_id
_entity_poly.type
_entity_poly.pdbx_seq_one_letter_code
_entity_poly.pdbx_strand_id
1 'polypeptide(L)'
;MSSDEESVDSYDEEEESSEEEEEAPPPPPSPPKRKKGGKAKKDPNKPKRNMSAFFLYSNANRARIKEENAGIPFGQVAKVLSEEFKGLPAKERSKWDKKAEKDKQRYLEEMKHYVPPSEDSDSDDGPKKKQQKKAKDPNAPKRNQSSYFLYSKAIRPEVKEENPDASFGGIAKIISQQFKALPQSERAKWDKAAAQDKERYQRELAEYQGN
;
A
#
# COMPACT_ATOMS: atom_id res chain seq x y z
N MET A 1 -64.43 -6.66 25.51
CA MET A 1 -64.92 -5.46 26.24
C MET A 1 -64.06 -5.40 27.48
N SER A 2 -63.11 -4.46 27.55
CA SER A 2 -63.32 -3.03 27.91
C SER A 2 -63.68 -2.91 29.39
N SER A 3 -62.98 -2.12 30.22
CA SER A 3 -61.95 -1.08 29.96
C SER A 3 -60.68 -1.37 30.82
N ASP A 4 -59.55 -0.63 30.81
CA ASP A 4 -59.35 0.84 31.01
C ASP A 4 -60.10 1.31 32.30
N GLU A 5 -59.62 2.20 33.18
CA GLU A 5 -58.46 3.10 33.33
C GLU A 5 -57.89 2.93 34.77
N GLU A 6 -56.71 3.35 35.28
CA GLU A 6 -55.34 3.80 34.88
C GLU A 6 -54.49 3.81 36.22
N SER A 7 -53.20 4.21 36.27
CA SER A 7 -52.54 4.94 37.41
C SER A 7 -50.99 4.81 37.47
N VAL A 8 -50.25 5.82 36.96
CA VAL A 8 -48.92 6.37 37.39
C VAL A 8 -47.71 5.40 37.56
N ASP A 9 -46.46 5.77 37.27
CA ASP A 9 -45.81 7.06 37.50
C ASP A 9 -44.82 7.46 36.39
N SER A 10 -44.53 8.76 36.30
CA SER A 10 -43.81 9.42 35.20
C SER A 10 -42.51 10.03 35.70
N TYR A 11 -41.42 9.26 35.66
CA TYR A 11 -40.07 9.76 35.89
C TYR A 11 -39.34 9.99 34.57
N ASP A 12 -39.71 11.11 33.95
CA ASP A 12 -38.90 11.79 32.93
C ASP A 12 -37.89 12.65 33.71
N GLU A 13 -36.61 12.26 33.70
CA GLU A 13 -35.56 12.86 34.52
C GLU A 13 -34.73 13.82 33.66
N GLU A 14 -35.12 15.10 33.64
CA GLU A 14 -34.46 16.16 32.88
C GLU A 14 -33.05 16.52 33.41
N GLU A 15 -32.18 16.88 32.47
CA GLU A 15 -30.90 17.60 32.59
C GLU A 15 -30.02 17.48 33.85
N GLU A 16 -28.81 16.95 33.64
CA GLU A 16 -27.60 17.74 33.91
C GLU A 16 -26.62 17.65 32.73
N SER A 17 -26.89 18.43 31.67
CA SER A 17 -26.03 18.52 30.49
C SER A 17 -24.75 19.32 30.77
N SER A 18 -23.81 18.67 31.46
CA SER A 18 -22.48 19.20 31.73
C SER A 18 -21.59 19.19 30.48
N GLU A 19 -21.82 20.16 29.59
CA GLU A 19 -20.94 20.45 28.45
C GLU A 19 -19.61 21.08 28.95
N GLU A 20 -18.69 20.24 29.45
CA GLU A 20 -17.28 20.61 29.53
C GLU A 20 -16.73 20.81 28.11
N GLU A 21 -16.56 22.06 27.68
CA GLU A 21 -15.76 22.41 26.50
C GLU A 21 -14.28 22.06 26.73
N GLU A 22 -13.92 20.78 26.64
CA GLU A 22 -12.50 20.39 26.57
C GLU A 22 -11.93 20.92 25.24
N GLU A 23 -11.12 21.98 25.30
CA GLU A 23 -10.49 22.60 24.13
C GLU A 23 -9.61 21.58 23.40
N ALA A 24 -10.15 20.98 22.35
CA ALA A 24 -9.50 19.90 21.64
C ALA A 24 -8.09 20.31 21.16
N PRO A 25 -7.01 19.64 21.63
CA PRO A 25 -5.65 20.14 21.47
C PRO A 25 -5.26 20.26 19.99
N PRO A 26 -4.51 21.32 19.63
CA PRO A 26 -4.31 21.70 18.24
C PRO A 26 -3.69 20.56 17.42
N PRO A 27 -4.20 20.29 16.19
CA PRO A 27 -3.84 19.11 15.43
C PRO A 27 -2.33 19.10 15.12
N PRO A 28 -1.63 17.97 15.35
CA PRO A 28 -0.17 17.92 15.26
C PRO A 28 0.33 18.28 13.86
N PRO A 29 1.48 18.96 13.74
CA PRO A 29 1.96 19.53 12.49
C PRO A 29 2.10 18.44 11.41
N SER A 30 1.43 18.67 10.27
CA SER A 30 1.28 17.65 9.23
C SER A 30 2.65 17.11 8.76
N PRO A 31 2.84 15.78 8.67
CA PRO A 31 4.14 15.18 8.40
C PRO A 31 4.70 15.66 7.05
N PRO A 32 6.03 15.87 6.95
CA PRO A 32 6.64 16.52 5.80
C PRO A 32 6.30 15.81 4.49
N LYS A 33 5.81 16.58 3.52
CA LYS A 33 5.30 16.10 2.22
C LYS A 33 6.35 15.23 1.52
N ARG A 34 6.20 13.91 1.65
CA ARG A 34 7.09 12.89 1.06
C ARG A 34 7.35 13.24 -0.40
N LYS A 35 8.61 13.52 -0.76
CA LYS A 35 9.01 13.82 -2.15
C LYS A 35 8.44 12.73 -3.06
N LYS A 36 7.62 13.15 -4.02
CA LYS A 36 6.84 12.24 -4.87
C LYS A 36 7.82 11.57 -5.83
N GLY A 37 8.32 10.39 -5.44
CA GLY A 37 9.31 9.64 -6.19
C GLY A 37 8.95 9.54 -7.66
N GLY A 38 9.96 9.64 -8.53
CA GLY A 38 9.78 9.67 -9.98
C GLY A 38 8.84 8.56 -10.44
N LYS A 39 7.82 8.91 -11.22
CA LYS A 39 6.98 7.89 -11.85
C LYS A 39 7.88 7.11 -12.81
N ALA A 40 8.18 5.87 -12.47
CA ALA A 40 8.95 4.98 -13.34
C ALA A 40 8.38 5.01 -14.77
N LYS A 41 9.26 4.95 -15.78
CA LYS A 41 8.88 4.89 -17.19
C LYS A 41 7.91 3.70 -17.34
N LYS A 42 6.64 4.00 -17.56
CA LYS A 42 5.61 2.96 -17.66
C LYS A 42 5.67 2.35 -19.05
N ASP A 43 5.76 1.02 -19.10
CA ASP A 43 5.87 0.19 -20.32
C ASP A 43 5.02 0.80 -21.45
N PRO A 44 5.61 1.29 -22.58
CA PRO A 44 4.85 2.00 -23.61
C PRO A 44 3.70 1.18 -24.20
N ASN A 45 3.91 -0.14 -24.31
CA ASN A 45 2.94 -1.10 -24.82
C ASN A 45 1.84 -1.46 -23.81
N LYS A 46 1.88 -0.92 -22.57
CA LYS A 46 0.93 -1.28 -21.52
C LYS A 46 -0.43 -0.59 -21.72
N PRO A 47 -1.54 -1.35 -21.80
CA PRO A 47 -2.90 -0.84 -21.84
C PRO A 47 -3.15 0.29 -20.86
N LYS A 48 -3.76 1.36 -21.36
CA LYS A 48 -4.01 2.57 -20.57
C LYS A 48 -5.29 2.33 -19.78
N ARG A 49 -5.18 2.36 -18.44
CA ARG A 49 -6.29 2.08 -17.51
C ARG A 49 -7.60 2.76 -17.95
N ASN A 50 -8.70 2.04 -17.83
CA ASN A 50 -10.01 2.55 -18.19
C ASN A 50 -10.39 3.85 -17.46
N MET A 51 -11.35 4.54 -18.04
CA MET A 51 -11.86 5.84 -17.60
C MET A 51 -13.30 5.70 -17.11
N SER A 52 -13.52 6.01 -15.83
CA SER A 52 -14.87 6.10 -15.24
C SER A 52 -15.71 7.20 -15.91
N ALA A 53 -17.03 7.09 -15.82
CA ALA A 53 -18.00 8.02 -16.38
C ALA A 53 -17.70 9.48 -16.02
N PHE A 54 -17.34 9.73 -14.75
CA PHE A 54 -16.90 11.04 -14.29
C PHE A 54 -15.68 11.58 -15.05
N PHE A 55 -14.67 10.76 -15.32
CA PHE A 55 -13.48 11.20 -16.07
C PHE A 55 -13.76 11.42 -17.56
N LEU A 56 -14.69 10.66 -18.15
CA LEU A 56 -15.13 10.86 -19.54
C LEU A 56 -15.97 12.15 -19.68
N TYR A 57 -16.87 12.41 -18.73
CA TYR A 57 -17.61 13.66 -18.62
C TYR A 57 -16.70 14.85 -18.34
N SER A 58 -15.76 14.70 -17.40
CA SER A 58 -14.77 15.72 -17.04
C SER A 58 -13.88 16.08 -18.23
N ASN A 59 -13.38 15.10 -18.99
CA ASN A 59 -12.58 15.36 -20.20
C ASN A 59 -13.36 16.16 -21.26
N ALA A 60 -14.67 15.96 -21.39
CA ALA A 60 -15.50 16.71 -22.33
C ALA A 60 -15.82 18.14 -21.85
N ASN A 61 -16.19 18.30 -20.57
CA ASN A 61 -16.68 19.58 -20.04
C ASN A 61 -15.58 20.48 -19.44
N ARG A 62 -14.36 19.96 -19.23
CA ARG A 62 -13.24 20.73 -18.69
C ARG A 62 -12.73 21.83 -19.64
N ALA A 63 -13.02 21.76 -20.94
CA ALA A 63 -12.81 22.91 -21.84
C ALA A 63 -13.81 24.02 -21.49
N ARG A 64 -15.11 23.75 -21.71
CA ARG A 64 -16.25 24.61 -21.33
C ARG A 64 -16.06 25.30 -19.98
N ILE A 65 -15.89 24.53 -18.90
CA ILE A 65 -15.84 25.10 -17.55
C ILE A 65 -14.54 25.87 -17.30
N LYS A 66 -13.42 25.55 -17.98
CA LYS A 66 -12.19 26.37 -17.91
C LYS A 66 -12.35 27.71 -18.66
N GLU A 67 -13.16 27.75 -19.71
CA GLU A 67 -13.47 28.97 -20.45
C GLU A 67 -14.48 29.84 -19.67
N GLU A 68 -15.56 29.24 -19.17
CA GLU A 68 -16.56 29.90 -18.30
C GLU A 68 -15.97 30.38 -16.96
N ASN A 69 -14.96 29.68 -16.43
CA ASN A 69 -14.28 30.00 -15.17
C ASN A 69 -12.81 30.36 -15.41
N ALA A 70 -12.54 31.15 -16.46
CA ALA A 70 -11.20 31.58 -16.85
C ALA A 70 -10.54 32.43 -15.73
N GLY A 71 -9.57 31.82 -15.02
CA GLY A 71 -8.86 32.41 -13.88
C GLY A 71 -8.95 31.56 -12.62
N ILE A 72 -9.94 30.67 -12.50
CA ILE A 72 -10.11 29.79 -11.35
C ILE A 72 -9.04 28.68 -11.34
N PRO A 73 -8.39 28.38 -10.18
CA PRO A 73 -7.40 27.32 -10.08
C PRO A 73 -8.01 25.95 -10.36
N PHE A 74 -7.27 25.08 -11.07
CA PHE A 74 -7.75 23.75 -11.50
C PHE A 74 -8.38 22.91 -10.37
N GLY A 75 -7.94 23.04 -9.12
CA GLY A 75 -8.52 22.35 -7.97
C GLY A 75 -9.98 22.74 -7.67
N GLN A 76 -10.38 23.98 -7.95
CA GLN A 76 -11.78 24.44 -7.82
C GLN A 76 -12.61 24.02 -9.05
N VAL A 77 -12.07 24.15 -10.26
CA VAL A 77 -12.71 23.61 -11.49
C VAL A 77 -13.03 22.11 -11.36
N ALA A 78 -12.16 21.34 -10.69
CA ALA A 78 -12.39 19.93 -10.42
C ALA A 78 -13.49 19.64 -9.38
N LYS A 79 -13.80 20.58 -8.47
CA LYS A 79 -14.96 20.50 -7.56
C LYS A 79 -16.26 20.74 -8.32
N VAL A 80 -16.35 21.84 -9.07
CA VAL A 80 -17.52 22.20 -9.90
C VAL A 80 -17.87 21.05 -10.85
N LEU A 81 -16.89 20.48 -11.56
CA LEU A 81 -17.10 19.30 -12.42
C LEU A 81 -17.65 18.08 -11.67
N SER A 82 -17.30 17.89 -10.39
CA SER A 82 -17.79 16.79 -9.55
C SER A 82 -19.21 17.05 -9.01
N GLU A 83 -19.56 18.31 -8.76
CA GLU A 83 -20.89 18.73 -8.34
C GLU A 83 -21.87 18.67 -9.51
N GLU A 84 -21.52 19.22 -10.69
CA GLU A 84 -22.30 19.04 -11.91
C GLU A 84 -22.53 17.55 -12.23
N PHE A 85 -21.48 16.71 -12.20
CA PHE A 85 -21.61 15.28 -12.51
C PHE A 85 -22.51 14.52 -11.51
N LYS A 86 -22.60 14.96 -10.25
CA LYS A 86 -23.53 14.41 -9.26
C LYS A 86 -24.97 14.86 -9.54
N GLY A 87 -25.16 16.11 -9.93
CA GLY A 87 -26.46 16.71 -10.27
C GLY A 87 -27.03 16.34 -11.64
N LEU A 88 -26.23 15.75 -12.54
CA LEU A 88 -26.69 15.31 -13.87
C LEU A 88 -27.95 14.41 -13.77
N PRO A 89 -28.96 14.63 -14.63
CA PRO A 89 -30.13 13.76 -14.68
C PRO A 89 -29.73 12.34 -15.08
N ALA A 90 -30.40 11.33 -14.51
CA ALA A 90 -30.05 9.92 -14.69
C ALA A 90 -29.96 9.47 -16.17
N LYS A 91 -30.73 10.10 -17.07
CA LYS A 91 -30.67 9.87 -18.53
C LYS A 91 -29.30 10.25 -19.12
N GLU A 92 -28.73 11.37 -18.70
CA GLU A 92 -27.41 11.81 -19.15
C GLU A 92 -26.29 11.07 -18.45
N ARG A 93 -26.41 10.83 -17.14
CA ARG A 93 -25.46 10.02 -16.39
C ARG A 93 -25.31 8.62 -17.02
N SER A 94 -26.43 7.97 -17.38
CA SER A 94 -26.45 6.70 -18.12
C SER A 94 -25.71 6.76 -19.47
N LYS A 95 -25.71 7.90 -20.18
CA LYS A 95 -24.93 8.10 -21.42
C LYS A 95 -23.42 8.06 -21.15
N TRP A 96 -22.97 8.53 -19.98
CA TRP A 96 -21.57 8.48 -19.56
C TRP A 96 -21.19 7.12 -18.96
N ASP A 97 -22.08 6.48 -18.21
CA ASP A 97 -21.89 5.12 -17.67
C ASP A 97 -21.76 4.10 -18.80
N LYS A 98 -22.61 4.18 -19.84
CA LYS A 98 -22.51 3.35 -21.06
C LYS A 98 -21.20 3.57 -21.83
N LYS A 99 -20.63 4.78 -21.81
CA LYS A 99 -19.29 5.03 -22.36
C LYS A 99 -18.18 4.44 -21.48
N ALA A 100 -18.32 4.52 -20.16
CA ALA A 100 -17.35 3.99 -19.20
C ALA A 100 -17.27 2.47 -19.23
N GLU A 101 -18.41 1.78 -19.40
CA GLU A 101 -18.44 0.32 -19.57
C GLU A 101 -17.78 -0.11 -20.89
N LYS A 102 -17.97 0.64 -21.98
CA LYS A 102 -17.22 0.41 -23.24
C LYS A 102 -15.71 0.68 -23.08
N ASP A 103 -15.32 1.71 -22.35
CA ASP A 103 -13.90 2.01 -22.07
C ASP A 103 -13.25 0.94 -21.18
N LYS A 104 -14.02 0.36 -20.24
CA LYS A 104 -13.68 -0.80 -19.43
C LYS A 104 -13.55 -2.07 -20.28
N GLN A 105 -14.47 -2.34 -21.20
CA GLN A 105 -14.39 -3.46 -22.15
C GLN A 105 -13.11 -3.36 -23.02
N ARG A 106 -12.87 -2.21 -23.65
CA ARG A 106 -11.64 -1.94 -24.41
C ARG A 106 -10.38 -2.21 -23.58
N TYR A 107 -10.30 -1.68 -22.36
CA TYR A 107 -9.15 -1.94 -21.48
C TYR A 107 -9.00 -3.42 -21.09
N LEU A 108 -10.10 -4.16 -20.90
CA LEU A 108 -10.05 -5.60 -20.61
C LEU A 108 -9.61 -6.42 -21.84
N GLU A 109 -9.97 -6.01 -23.05
CA GLU A 109 -9.52 -6.61 -24.31
C GLU A 109 -8.03 -6.30 -24.56
N GLU A 110 -7.64 -5.02 -24.49
CA GLU A 110 -6.23 -4.60 -24.50
C GLU A 110 -5.39 -5.39 -23.48
N MET A 111 -5.91 -5.59 -22.25
CA MET A 111 -5.23 -6.34 -21.19
C MET A 111 -5.18 -7.87 -21.40
N LYS A 112 -6.07 -8.46 -22.20
CA LYS A 112 -5.97 -9.87 -22.62
C LYS A 112 -4.86 -10.07 -23.65
N HIS A 113 -4.68 -9.10 -24.55
CA HIS A 113 -3.62 -9.14 -25.56
C HIS A 113 -2.28 -8.59 -25.06
N TYR A 114 -2.23 -7.94 -23.89
CA TYR A 114 -1.00 -7.44 -23.29
C TYR A 114 -0.15 -8.55 -22.66
N VAL A 115 0.80 -9.06 -23.44
CA VAL A 115 1.97 -9.77 -22.92
C VAL A 115 2.91 -8.73 -22.28
N PRO A 116 3.18 -8.77 -20.96
CA PRO A 116 4.21 -7.94 -20.37
C PRO A 116 5.60 -8.39 -20.87
N PRO A 117 6.59 -7.49 -21.00
CA PRO A 117 7.97 -7.88 -21.27
C PRO A 117 8.45 -8.95 -20.28
N SER A 118 9.20 -9.95 -20.75
CA SER A 118 9.79 -10.97 -19.88
C SER A 118 10.90 -10.37 -19.01
N GLU A 119 11.29 -11.09 -17.95
CA GLU A 119 12.24 -10.58 -16.95
C GLU A 119 13.71 -10.59 -17.46
N ASP A 120 13.93 -11.09 -18.69
CA ASP A 120 15.22 -11.26 -19.37
C ASP A 120 15.61 -10.05 -20.26
N SER A 121 14.76 -9.03 -20.35
CA SER A 121 15.07 -7.79 -21.08
C SER A 121 15.96 -6.89 -20.22
N ASP A 122 17.27 -6.90 -20.48
CA ASP A 122 18.31 -6.16 -19.75
C ASP A 122 17.96 -4.67 -19.51
N SER A 123 17.43 -4.38 -18.32
CA SER A 123 17.07 -3.04 -17.85
C SER A 123 16.97 -3.02 -16.32
N ASP A 124 18.13 -2.92 -15.67
CA ASP A 124 18.36 -3.06 -14.22
C ASP A 124 17.64 -2.02 -13.32
N ASP A 125 16.94 -1.04 -13.90
CA ASP A 125 16.23 0.05 -13.18
C ASP A 125 14.70 -0.20 -13.05
N GLY A 126 14.25 -1.44 -13.24
CA GLY A 126 12.85 -1.84 -13.09
C GLY A 126 12.44 -2.14 -11.63
N PRO A 127 11.43 -1.48 -11.04
CA PRO A 127 10.97 -1.78 -9.68
C PRO A 127 10.24 -3.14 -9.64
N LYS A 128 11.00 -4.21 -9.38
CA LYS A 128 10.53 -5.61 -9.32
C LYS A 128 9.21 -5.69 -8.53
N LYS A 129 8.14 -6.14 -9.20
CA LYS A 129 6.80 -6.25 -8.61
C LYS A 129 6.91 -7.09 -7.34
N LYS A 130 6.51 -6.54 -6.19
CA LYS A 130 6.34 -7.33 -4.97
C LYS A 130 5.25 -8.37 -5.22
N GLN A 131 5.65 -9.59 -5.56
CA GLN A 131 4.75 -10.75 -5.56
C GLN A 131 4.01 -10.75 -4.21
N GLN A 132 2.69 -10.91 -4.24
CA GLN A 132 1.92 -11.04 -3.01
C GLN A 132 2.40 -12.29 -2.29
N LYS A 133 3.16 -12.10 -1.20
CA LYS A 133 3.65 -13.19 -0.37
C LYS A 133 2.44 -13.87 0.24
N LYS A 134 2.00 -15.00 -0.35
CA LYS A 134 0.94 -15.89 0.18
C LYS A 134 1.06 -16.00 1.70
N ALA A 135 -0.06 -16.07 2.42
CA ALA A 135 -0.02 -16.40 3.84
C ALA A 135 0.89 -17.63 4.04
N LYS A 136 1.80 -17.57 5.02
CA LYS A 136 2.53 -18.78 5.38
C LYS A 136 1.60 -19.50 6.34
N ASP A 137 1.41 -20.79 6.10
CA ASP A 137 0.81 -21.67 7.08
C ASP A 137 1.58 -21.51 8.42
N PRO A 138 0.92 -21.27 9.56
CA PRO A 138 1.56 -21.22 10.87
C PRO A 138 2.42 -22.46 11.19
N ASN A 139 2.06 -23.62 10.63
CA ASN A 139 2.77 -24.89 10.80
C ASN A 139 3.95 -25.07 9.83
N ALA A 140 4.09 -24.21 8.81
CA ALA A 140 5.15 -24.35 7.82
C ALA A 140 6.56 -24.06 8.42
N PRO A 141 7.54 -24.96 8.21
CA PRO A 141 8.92 -24.82 8.67
C PRO A 141 9.56 -23.45 8.45
N LYS A 142 10.32 -22.99 9.45
CA LYS A 142 10.99 -21.68 9.40
C LYS A 142 12.26 -21.78 8.56
N ARG A 143 12.12 -21.34 7.30
CA ARG A 143 13.20 -21.13 6.29
C ARG A 143 14.57 -20.86 6.91
N ASN A 144 15.58 -21.56 6.39
CA ASN A 144 16.95 -21.47 6.88
C ASN A 144 17.56 -20.06 6.78
N GLN A 145 18.58 -19.85 7.58
CA GLN A 145 19.35 -18.61 7.68
C GLN A 145 20.65 -18.74 6.91
N SER A 146 20.96 -17.72 6.09
CA SER A 146 22.30 -17.56 5.51
C SER A 146 23.31 -17.20 6.59
N SER A 147 24.58 -17.50 6.36
CA SER A 147 25.72 -17.13 7.22
C SER A 147 25.75 -15.65 7.56
N TYR A 148 25.36 -14.78 6.62
CA TYR A 148 25.19 -13.35 6.88
C TYR A 148 24.14 -13.07 7.97
N PHE A 149 23.00 -13.76 7.98
CA PHE A 149 21.96 -13.58 9.00
C PHE A 149 22.37 -14.14 10.36
N LEU A 150 23.18 -15.19 10.39
CA LEU A 150 23.72 -15.75 11.64
C LEU A 150 24.78 -14.80 12.24
N TYR A 151 25.73 -14.33 11.44
CA TYR A 151 26.69 -13.28 11.82
C TYR A 151 25.99 -12.00 12.26
N SER A 152 25.01 -11.52 11.48
CA SER A 152 24.27 -10.30 11.78
C SER A 152 23.44 -10.40 13.06
N LYS A 153 23.05 -11.60 13.50
CA LYS A 153 22.44 -11.78 14.83
C LYS A 153 23.45 -11.62 15.96
N ALA A 154 24.67 -12.15 15.81
CA ALA A 154 25.70 -12.11 16.84
C ALA A 154 26.28 -10.70 17.04
N ILE A 155 26.58 -9.98 15.95
CA ILE A 155 27.31 -8.70 15.98
C ILE A 155 26.37 -7.47 16.07
N ARG A 156 25.06 -7.64 15.85
CA ARG A 156 24.08 -6.54 16.00
C ARG A 156 23.95 -5.94 17.41
N PRO A 157 24.06 -6.65 18.54
CA PRO A 157 24.16 -6.00 19.86
C PRO A 157 25.39 -5.09 19.93
N GLU A 158 26.58 -5.63 19.65
CA GLU A 158 27.88 -4.91 19.68
C GLU A 158 27.83 -3.62 18.84
N VAL A 159 27.47 -3.72 17.55
CA VAL A 159 27.39 -2.56 16.64
C VAL A 159 26.28 -1.57 17.05
N LYS A 160 25.25 -1.99 17.79
CA LYS A 160 24.24 -1.07 18.35
C LYS A 160 24.78 -0.34 19.59
N GLU A 161 25.61 -0.98 20.40
CA GLU A 161 26.25 -0.37 21.58
C GLU A 161 27.36 0.61 21.16
N GLU A 162 28.12 0.29 20.11
CA GLU A 162 29.05 1.21 19.45
C GLU A 162 28.36 2.39 18.75
N ASN A 163 27.13 2.19 18.26
CA ASN A 163 26.40 3.17 17.44
C ASN A 163 24.95 3.37 17.96
N PRO A 164 24.75 3.92 19.17
CA PRO A 164 23.42 4.00 19.79
C PRO A 164 22.44 4.89 19.01
N ASP A 165 22.94 5.98 18.40
CA ASP A 165 22.16 6.90 17.57
C ASP A 165 21.88 6.36 16.16
N ALA A 166 22.54 5.27 15.75
CA ALA A 166 22.36 4.73 14.40
C ALA A 166 21.02 4.00 14.27
N SER A 167 20.16 4.52 13.40
CA SER A 167 18.96 3.82 12.96
C SER A 167 19.29 2.38 12.51
N PHE A 168 18.34 1.45 12.67
CA PHE A 168 18.48 0.05 12.26
C PHE A 168 18.99 -0.11 10.80
N GLY A 169 18.61 0.77 9.89
CA GLY A 169 19.10 0.78 8.50
C GLY A 169 20.55 1.27 8.31
N GLY A 170 21.14 1.93 9.31
CA GLY A 170 22.56 2.24 9.41
C GLY A 170 23.35 1.06 9.98
N ILE A 171 22.92 0.54 11.14
CA ILE A 171 23.48 -0.68 11.77
C ILE A 171 23.56 -1.84 10.77
N ALA A 172 22.50 -2.08 10.00
CA ALA A 172 22.46 -3.13 8.98
C ALA A 172 23.45 -2.91 7.80
N LYS A 173 23.88 -1.67 7.52
CA LYS A 173 24.93 -1.39 6.53
C LYS A 173 26.31 -1.68 7.09
N ILE A 174 26.59 -1.25 8.33
CA ILE A 174 27.87 -1.48 9.02
C ILE A 174 28.15 -2.99 9.07
N ILE A 175 27.19 -3.78 9.56
CA ILE A 175 27.30 -5.25 9.63
C ILE A 175 27.49 -5.89 8.24
N SER A 176 26.84 -5.35 7.20
CA SER A 176 27.00 -5.83 5.81
C SER A 176 28.40 -5.52 5.24
N GLN A 177 29.01 -4.41 5.64
CA GLN A 177 30.39 -4.07 5.29
C GLN A 177 31.39 -4.96 6.05
N GLN A 178 31.21 -5.11 7.36
CA GLN A 178 32.04 -5.99 8.20
C GLN A 178 32.00 -7.44 7.68
N PHE A 179 30.81 -8.01 7.39
CA PHE A 179 30.69 -9.38 6.85
C PHE A 179 31.36 -9.56 5.48
N LYS A 180 31.42 -8.51 4.66
CA LYS A 180 32.14 -8.54 3.38
C LYS A 180 33.66 -8.44 3.56
N ALA A 181 34.12 -7.81 4.64
CA ALA A 181 35.54 -7.66 4.98
C ALA A 181 36.12 -8.84 5.80
N LEU A 182 35.28 -9.69 6.41
CA LEU A 182 35.74 -10.87 7.15
C LEU A 182 36.63 -11.80 6.31
N PRO A 183 37.73 -12.33 6.89
CA PRO A 183 38.52 -13.36 6.24
C PRO A 183 37.72 -14.66 6.09
N GLN A 184 38.04 -15.45 5.06
CA GLN A 184 37.32 -16.69 4.76
C GLN A 184 37.36 -17.71 5.91
N SER A 185 38.44 -17.73 6.71
CA SER A 185 38.56 -18.55 7.92
C SER A 185 37.47 -18.26 8.95
N GLU A 186 37.22 -16.98 9.25
CA GLU A 186 36.15 -16.58 10.16
C GLU A 186 34.77 -16.71 9.53
N ARG A 187 34.66 -16.48 8.22
CA ARG A 187 33.40 -16.67 7.50
C ARG A 187 32.97 -18.14 7.46
N ALA A 188 33.92 -19.07 7.39
CA ALA A 188 33.65 -20.51 7.38
C ALA A 188 32.90 -21.00 8.62
N LYS A 189 33.08 -20.37 9.80
CA LYS A 189 32.31 -20.71 11.01
C LYS A 189 30.81 -20.43 10.83
N TRP A 190 30.48 -19.33 10.15
CA TRP A 190 29.12 -18.94 9.82
C TRP A 190 28.56 -19.71 8.63
N ASP A 191 29.36 -19.99 7.60
CA ASP A 191 28.94 -20.80 6.45
C ASP A 191 28.65 -22.26 6.86
N LYS A 192 29.43 -22.84 7.79
CA LYS A 192 29.13 -24.15 8.40
C LYS A 192 27.83 -24.12 9.21
N ALA A 193 27.62 -23.10 10.05
CA ALA A 193 26.38 -22.96 10.81
C ALA A 193 25.14 -22.76 9.89
N ALA A 194 25.31 -22.09 8.74
CA ALA A 194 24.27 -21.93 7.73
C ALA A 194 23.97 -23.22 6.95
N ALA A 195 24.97 -24.09 6.75
CA ALA A 195 24.76 -25.43 6.23
C ALA A 195 23.95 -26.30 7.22
N GLN A 196 24.29 -26.26 8.51
CA GLN A 196 23.53 -26.95 9.55
C GLN A 196 22.08 -26.43 9.66
N ASP A 197 21.85 -25.11 9.58
CA ASP A 197 20.48 -24.56 9.59
C ASP A 197 19.71 -24.87 8.29
N LYS A 198 20.41 -25.10 7.17
CA LYS A 198 19.83 -25.62 5.92
C LYS A 198 19.40 -27.07 6.07
N GLU A 199 20.24 -27.95 6.63
CA GLU A 199 19.90 -29.35 6.93
C GLU A 199 18.71 -29.44 7.89
N ARG A 200 18.72 -28.61 8.95
CA ARG A 200 17.62 -28.46 9.93
C ARG A 200 16.30 -28.11 9.23
N TYR A 201 16.30 -27.08 8.38
CA TYR A 201 15.12 -26.71 7.59
C TYR A 201 14.71 -27.77 6.56
N GLN A 202 15.67 -28.48 5.93
CA GLN A 202 15.35 -29.56 4.98
C GLN A 202 14.68 -30.75 5.68
N ARG A 203 15.09 -31.07 6.90
CA ARG A 203 14.42 -32.10 7.73
C ARG A 203 13.00 -31.69 8.11
N GLU A 204 12.84 -30.50 8.71
CA GLU A 204 11.51 -29.97 9.04
C GLU A 204 10.58 -29.91 7.81
N LEU A 205 11.13 -29.56 6.63
CA LEU A 205 10.37 -29.48 5.38
C LEU A 205 9.96 -30.85 4.84
N ALA A 206 10.79 -31.88 5.04
CA ALA A 206 10.42 -33.25 4.70
C ALA A 206 9.34 -33.80 5.66
N GLU A 207 9.46 -33.52 6.96
CA GLU A 207 8.46 -33.87 7.97
C GLU A 207 7.10 -33.17 7.69
N TYR A 208 7.12 -31.89 7.31
CA TYR A 208 5.93 -31.12 6.90
C TYR A 208 5.35 -31.52 5.53
N GLN A 209 6.10 -32.24 4.69
CA GLN A 209 5.62 -32.78 3.40
C GLN A 209 5.24 -34.26 3.45
N GLY A 210 5.52 -34.95 4.57
CA GLY A 210 5.16 -36.35 4.82
C GLY A 210 3.90 -36.54 5.67
N ASN A 211 3.34 -35.45 6.21
CA ASN A 211 2.07 -35.39 6.95
C ASN A 211 0.97 -34.70 6.12
#